data_AF-A0A7Y3U7Y0-F1
#
_entry.id   AF-A0A7Y3U7Y0-F1
#
_cell.length_a   1.000
_cell.length_b   1.000
_cell.length_c   1.000
_cell.angle_alpha   90.00
_cell.angle_beta   90.00
_cell.angle_gamma   90.00
#
_symmetry.space_group_name_H-M   'P 1'
#
loop_
_entity.id
_entity.type
_entity.pdbx_description
1 polymer ?
#
loop_
_entity_poly.entity_id
_entity_poly.type
_entity_poly.pdbx_seq_one_letter_code
_entity_poly.pdbx_strand_id
1 'polypeptide(L)'
;MRPKHSSSRQAAQCVLDRYARQFTDAGWQADQVLCEIVDGVFSHSAIAEVMAREAQDRDMDIVVVGRTPHGRLFQALLRSTGERLLLHLNTVTVWIVGTPDDQPEDGCESGDEAG
;
A
#
# COMPACT_ATOMS: atom_id res chain seq x y z
N MET A 1 -11.02 -13.41 -30.40
CA MET A 1 -10.18 -12.53 -29.57
C MET A 1 -11.05 -12.05 -28.40
N ARG A 2 -10.93 -12.66 -27.21
CA ARG A 2 -11.79 -12.32 -26.05
C ARG A 2 -11.21 -11.11 -25.31
N PRO A 3 -12.01 -10.13 -24.88
CA PRO A 3 -11.50 -8.98 -24.14
C PRO A 3 -11.01 -9.43 -22.75
N LYS A 4 -9.74 -9.15 -22.45
CA LYS A 4 -9.04 -9.57 -21.22
C LYS A 4 -9.33 -8.65 -20.01
N HIS A 5 -10.20 -7.65 -20.16
CA HIS A 5 -10.39 -6.58 -19.16
C HIS A 5 -11.38 -6.90 -18.02
N SER A 6 -12.33 -7.82 -18.21
CA SER A 6 -13.32 -8.12 -17.16
C SER A 6 -12.73 -8.84 -15.94
N SER A 7 -11.68 -9.62 -16.14
CA SER A 7 -11.09 -10.47 -15.09
C SER A 7 -10.34 -9.68 -14.01
N SER A 8 -9.58 -8.64 -14.38
CA SER A 8 -8.75 -7.90 -13.43
C SER A 8 -9.59 -6.99 -12.54
N ARG A 9 -10.59 -6.31 -13.11
CA ARG A 9 -11.52 -5.48 -12.33
C ARG A 9 -12.34 -6.32 -11.37
N GLN A 10 -12.81 -7.49 -11.82
CA GLN A 10 -13.52 -8.43 -10.96
C GLN A 10 -12.65 -8.92 -9.81
N ALA A 11 -11.38 -9.25 -10.06
CA ALA A 11 -10.45 -9.65 -9.00
C ALA A 11 -10.21 -8.51 -7.99
N ALA A 12 -10.02 -7.27 -8.46
CA ALA A 12 -9.90 -6.10 -7.59
C ALA A 12 -11.16 -5.87 -6.75
N GLN A 13 -12.35 -6.01 -7.36
CA GLN A 13 -13.61 -5.92 -6.64
C GLN A 13 -13.73 -6.98 -5.53
N CYS A 14 -13.40 -8.25 -5.82
CA CYS A 14 -13.40 -9.30 -4.81
C CYS A 14 -12.48 -8.98 -3.62
N VAL A 15 -11.34 -8.33 -3.87
CA VAL A 15 -10.41 -7.91 -2.81
C VAL A 15 -10.99 -6.78 -1.98
N LEU A 16 -11.60 -5.77 -2.62
CA LEU A 16 -12.27 -4.67 -1.92
C LEU A 16 -13.45 -5.17 -1.08
N ASP A 17 -14.30 -6.05 -1.62
CA ASP A 17 -15.43 -6.64 -0.90
C ASP A 17 -14.96 -7.38 0.36
N ARG A 18 -13.81 -8.07 0.27
CA ARG A 18 -13.20 -8.75 1.42
C ARG A 18 -12.75 -7.74 2.48
N TYR A 19 -12.10 -6.65 2.09
CA TYR A 19 -11.65 -5.63 3.04
C TYR A 19 -12.82 -4.87 3.66
N ALA A 20 -13.86 -4.53 2.89
CA ALA A 20 -15.04 -3.87 3.40
C ALA A 20 -15.71 -4.68 4.53
N ARG A 21 -15.78 -6.01 4.36
CA ARG A 21 -16.24 -6.92 5.42
C ARG A 21 -15.33 -6.88 6.65
N GLN A 22 -14.01 -6.91 6.47
CA GLN A 22 -13.08 -6.84 7.61
C GLN A 22 -13.23 -5.55 8.43
N PHE A 23 -13.44 -4.40 7.78
CA PHE A 23 -13.71 -3.15 8.48
C PHE A 23 -15.06 -3.19 9.22
N THR A 24 -16.08 -3.76 8.59
CA THR A 24 -17.40 -3.93 9.21
C THR A 24 -17.35 -4.87 10.42
N ASP A 25 -16.63 -5.99 10.30
CA ASP A 25 -16.41 -6.96 11.39
C ASP A 25 -15.61 -6.33 12.54
N ALA A 26 -14.75 -5.35 12.24
CA ALA A 26 -14.03 -4.55 13.23
C ALA A 26 -14.88 -3.43 13.86
N GLY A 27 -16.16 -3.30 13.48
CA GLY A 27 -17.12 -2.38 14.08
C GLY A 27 -17.37 -1.08 13.33
N TRP A 28 -16.79 -0.90 12.14
CA TRP A 28 -17.09 0.26 11.28
C TRP A 28 -18.48 0.12 10.67
N GLN A 29 -19.20 1.23 10.52
CA GLN A 29 -20.49 1.21 9.83
C GLN A 29 -20.27 1.10 8.32
N ALA A 30 -21.15 0.40 7.61
CA ALA A 30 -20.99 0.15 6.17
C ALA A 30 -20.98 1.44 5.33
N ASP A 31 -21.67 2.48 5.77
CA ASP A 31 -21.67 3.81 5.14
C ASP A 31 -20.38 4.61 5.41
N GLN A 32 -19.57 4.21 6.38
CA GLN A 32 -18.24 4.77 6.65
C GLN A 32 -17.13 4.10 5.83
N VAL A 33 -17.43 3.00 5.13
CA VAL A 33 -16.44 2.23 4.36
C VAL A 33 -16.69 2.41 2.87
N LEU A 34 -15.95 3.35 2.26
CA LEU A 34 -15.96 3.55 0.82
C LEU A 34 -14.90 2.65 0.16
N CYS A 35 -15.30 1.93 -0.89
CA CYS A 35 -14.39 1.12 -1.69
C CYS A 35 -14.42 1.58 -3.14
N GLU A 36 -13.25 1.88 -3.70
CA GLU A 36 -13.11 2.43 -5.04
C GLU A 36 -11.97 1.77 -5.81
N ILE A 37 -12.22 1.46 -7.09
CA ILE A 37 -11.20 1.01 -8.03
C ILE A 37 -10.83 2.22 -8.89
N VAL A 38 -9.60 2.67 -8.77
CA VAL A 38 -9.08 3.75 -9.61
C VAL A 38 -8.51 3.15 -10.90
N ASP A 39 -9.14 3.46 -12.03
CA ASP A 39 -8.70 3.05 -13.37
C ASP A 39 -7.62 3.98 -13.92
N GLY A 40 -6.93 3.56 -14.99
CA GLY A 40 -6.00 4.43 -15.72
C GLY A 40 -4.64 4.63 -15.06
N VAL A 41 -4.27 3.77 -14.11
CA VAL A 41 -2.94 3.79 -13.49
C VAL A 41 -2.01 2.86 -14.27
N PHE A 42 -1.13 3.44 -15.10
CA PHE A 42 -0.30 2.69 -16.06
C PHE A 42 1.14 2.43 -15.60
N SER A 43 1.55 2.97 -14.45
CA SER A 43 2.90 2.77 -13.92
C SER A 43 2.94 2.81 -12.40
N HIS A 44 3.96 2.19 -11.82
CA HIS A 44 4.22 2.26 -10.37
C HIS A 44 4.46 3.70 -9.88
N SER A 45 5.05 4.57 -10.72
CA SER A 45 5.24 5.98 -10.35
C SER A 45 3.92 6.74 -10.24
N ALA A 46 2.96 6.42 -11.11
CA ALA A 46 1.64 7.07 -11.12
C ALA A 46 0.77 6.67 -9.93
N ILE A 47 0.99 5.50 -9.31
CA ILE A 47 0.22 5.06 -8.12
C ILE A 47 0.35 6.10 -7.00
N ALA A 48 1.56 6.56 -6.73
CA ALA A 48 1.84 7.51 -5.65
C ALA A 48 1.16 8.87 -5.88
N GLU A 49 1.26 9.37 -7.11
CA GLU A 49 0.69 10.65 -7.52
C GLU A 49 -0.84 10.60 -7.46
N VAL A 50 -1.43 9.49 -7.92
CA VAL A 50 -2.88 9.27 -7.86
C VAL A 50 -3.35 9.18 -6.42
N MET A 51 -2.68 8.40 -5.56
CA MET A 51 -3.02 8.31 -4.14
C MET A 51 -2.88 9.66 -3.43
N ALA A 52 -1.82 10.43 -3.72
CA ALA A 52 -1.63 11.76 -3.14
C ALA A 52 -2.75 12.71 -3.57
N ARG A 53 -3.10 12.69 -4.86
CA ARG A 53 -4.17 13.51 -5.41
C ARG A 53 -5.53 13.15 -4.82
N GLU A 54 -5.87 11.86 -4.74
CA GLU A 54 -7.13 11.42 -4.13
C GLU A 54 -7.23 11.82 -2.65
N ALA A 55 -6.12 11.73 -1.91
CA ALA A 55 -6.08 12.17 -0.51
C ALA A 55 -6.29 13.68 -0.37
N GLN A 56 -5.71 14.49 -1.27
CA GLN A 56 -5.88 15.94 -1.28
C GLN A 56 -7.28 16.36 -1.75
N ASP A 57 -7.75 15.83 -2.87
CA ASP A 57 -9.05 16.18 -3.47
C ASP A 57 -10.23 15.81 -2.55
N ARG A 58 -10.01 14.90 -1.59
CA ARG A 58 -11.02 14.42 -0.62
C ARG A 58 -10.76 14.88 0.82
N ASP A 59 -9.79 15.78 1.03
CA ASP A 59 -9.43 16.30 2.36
C ASP A 59 -9.18 15.19 3.41
N MET A 60 -8.44 14.14 3.02
CA MET A 60 -8.11 13.04 3.94
C MET A 60 -7.03 13.45 4.94
N ASP A 61 -7.21 13.08 6.21
CA ASP A 61 -6.21 13.35 7.27
C ASP A 61 -5.03 12.35 7.25
N ILE A 62 -5.32 11.10 6.87
CA ILE A 62 -4.38 9.97 6.98
C ILE A 62 -4.47 9.06 5.75
N VAL A 63 -3.31 8.69 5.21
CA VAL A 63 -3.16 7.62 4.20
C VAL A 63 -2.41 6.45 4.84
N VAL A 64 -3.03 5.27 4.81
CA VAL A 64 -2.45 4.03 5.36
C VAL A 64 -2.03 3.11 4.22
N VAL A 65 -0.81 2.59 4.28
CA VAL A 65 -0.28 1.63 3.30
C VAL A 65 0.39 0.45 4.01
N GLY A 66 0.18 -0.77 3.50
CA GLY A 66 0.86 -1.96 4.00
C GLY A 66 2.26 -2.15 3.39
N ARG A 67 3.16 -2.76 4.16
CA ARG A 67 4.43 -3.32 3.66
C ARG A 67 4.13 -4.69 3.05
N THR A 68 4.58 -4.91 1.82
CA THR A 68 4.44 -6.22 1.15
C THR A 68 5.65 -7.11 1.48
N PRO A 69 5.47 -8.30 2.09
CA PRO A 69 6.58 -9.20 2.36
C PRO A 69 7.01 -9.94 1.08
N HIS A 70 8.32 -9.97 0.85
CA HIS A 70 9.08 -10.72 -0.16
C HIS A 70 9.03 -10.31 -1.65
N GLY A 71 10.21 -9.96 -2.18
CA GLY A 71 10.59 -10.05 -3.59
C GLY A 71 10.67 -8.73 -4.37
N ARG A 72 11.88 -8.14 -4.46
CA ARG A 72 12.30 -7.03 -5.36
C ARG A 72 11.55 -5.69 -5.28
N LEU A 73 10.33 -5.64 -4.76
CA LEU A 73 9.55 -4.41 -4.61
C LEU A 73 9.98 -3.60 -3.37
N PHE A 74 10.77 -4.18 -2.45
CA PHE A 74 11.32 -3.50 -1.28
C PHE A 74 12.36 -2.43 -1.65
N GLN A 75 13.23 -2.70 -2.62
CA GLN A 75 14.13 -1.69 -3.22
C GLN A 75 13.37 -0.67 -4.07
N ALA A 76 12.15 -1.01 -4.51
CA ALA A 76 11.27 -0.05 -5.16
C ALA A 76 10.55 0.80 -4.11
N LEU A 77 9.87 0.27 -3.08
CA LEU A 77 9.05 1.06 -2.14
C LEU A 77 9.85 2.05 -1.27
N LEU A 78 11.11 1.73 -0.94
CA LEU A 78 12.04 2.66 -0.31
C LEU A 78 12.71 3.63 -1.32
N ARG A 79 12.30 3.59 -2.59
CA ARG A 79 12.71 4.49 -3.69
C ARG A 79 11.49 4.94 -4.55
N SER A 80 10.27 4.61 -4.15
CA SER A 80 9.03 4.64 -4.96
C SER A 80 7.79 4.57 -4.08
N THR A 81 6.73 5.23 -4.48
CA THR A 81 5.43 5.33 -3.80
C THR A 81 5.43 5.90 -2.39
N GLY A 82 6.09 5.31 -1.39
CA GLY A 82 6.14 5.84 -0.02
C GLY A 82 6.88 7.19 0.07
N GLU A 83 8.12 7.26 -0.44
CA GLU A 83 8.86 8.53 -0.54
C GLU A 83 8.15 9.55 -1.42
N ARG A 84 7.54 9.11 -2.53
CA ARG A 84 6.78 9.98 -3.43
C ARG A 84 5.53 10.54 -2.74
N LEU A 85 4.82 9.72 -1.97
CA LEU A 85 3.70 10.18 -1.17
C LEU A 85 4.17 11.23 -0.16
N LEU A 86 5.29 11.00 0.55
CA LEU A 86 5.86 11.99 1.46
C LEU A 86 6.30 13.30 0.75
N LEU A 87 6.73 13.23 -0.51
CA LEU A 87 7.06 14.40 -1.33
C LEU A 87 5.83 15.17 -1.82
N HIS A 88 4.69 14.49 -1.99
CA HIS A 88 3.47 15.10 -2.52
C HIS A 88 2.45 15.46 -1.43
N LEU A 89 2.53 14.83 -0.26
CA LEU A 89 1.61 15.00 0.86
C LEU A 89 2.27 15.80 1.98
N ASN A 90 2.18 17.13 1.89
CA ASN A 90 2.70 18.02 2.93
C ASN A 90 1.74 18.20 4.11
N THR A 91 0.48 17.79 3.97
CA THR A 91 -0.61 18.03 4.94
C THR A 91 -1.30 16.76 5.41
N VAL A 92 -0.93 15.59 4.87
CA VAL A 92 -1.60 14.32 5.13
C VAL A 92 -0.61 13.35 5.78
N THR A 93 -1.01 12.73 6.89
CA THR A 93 -0.14 11.79 7.61
C THR A 93 -0.07 10.47 6.85
N VAL A 94 1.15 9.97 6.59
CA VAL A 94 1.35 8.66 5.95
C VAL A 94 1.72 7.62 7.00
N TRP A 95 0.88 6.58 7.17
CA TRP A 95 1.15 5.45 8.07
C TRP A 95 1.51 4.20 7.28
N ILE A 96 2.75 3.72 7.46
CA ILE A 96 3.26 2.49 6.86
C ILE A 96 3.16 1.34 7.88
N VAL A 97 2.41 0.29 7.55
CA VAL A 97 2.16 -0.85 8.45
C VAL A 97 2.94 -2.09 7.98
N GLY A 98 3.80 -2.64 8.84
CA GLY A 98 4.57 -3.86 8.58
C GLY A 98 3.96 -5.13 9.17
N THR A 99 4.28 -6.27 8.56
CA THR A 99 4.09 -7.59 9.19
C THR A 99 5.38 -8.01 9.90
N PRO A 100 5.32 -8.78 11.00
CA PRO A 100 6.46 -9.05 11.89
C PRO A 100 7.68 -9.80 11.27
N ASP A 101 7.60 -10.36 10.05
CA ASP A 101 8.73 -11.00 9.34
C ASP A 101 9.72 -10.01 8.67
N ASP A 102 9.70 -8.74 9.06
CA ASP A 102 10.43 -7.64 8.39
C ASP A 102 11.61 -7.10 9.23
N GLN A 103 12.14 -7.93 10.14
CA GLN A 103 13.38 -7.64 10.88
C GLN A 103 14.59 -7.95 9.97
N PRO A 104 15.54 -7.02 9.78
CA PRO A 104 16.82 -7.37 9.19
C PRO A 104 17.49 -8.38 10.12
N GLU A 105 17.90 -9.53 9.58
CA GLU A 105 18.64 -10.50 10.37
C GLU A 105 19.93 -9.83 10.84
N ASP A 106 20.04 -9.61 12.15
CA ASP A 106 21.25 -9.08 12.77
C ASP A 106 22.43 -9.94 12.30
N GLY A 107 23.33 -9.29 11.56
CA GLY A 107 24.50 -9.93 11.01
C GLY A 107 25.29 -10.61 12.12
N CYS A 108 25.55 -11.90 11.93
CA CYS A 108 26.46 -12.65 12.78
C CYS A 108 27.84 -11.97 12.69
N GLU A 109 28.17 -11.12 13.66
CA GLU A 109 29.54 -10.67 13.88
C GLU A 109 30.33 -11.92 14.27
N SER A 110 31.02 -12.50 13.29
CA SER A 110 32.07 -13.48 13.53
C SER A 110 33.22 -12.74 14.21
N GLY A 111 33.20 -12.72 15.55
CA GLY A 111 34.35 -12.38 16.36
C GLY A 111 35.46 -13.38 16.09
N ASP A 112 36.46 -12.96 15.31
CA ASP A 112 37.81 -13.49 15.40
C ASP A 112 38.33 -13.17 16.81
N GLU A 113 38.26 -14.13 17.74
CA GLU A 113 39.13 -14.13 18.91
C GLU A 113 40.16 -15.25 18.76
N ALA A 114 41.37 -14.78 18.48
CA ALA A 114 42.61 -15.53 18.55
C ALA A 114 42.86 -16.03 19.98
N GLY A 115 43.28 -17.29 20.09
CA GLY A 115 43.77 -17.91 21.31
C GLY A 115 44.33 -19.30 21.04
#